data_AF-A0A7W0ZLL3-F1
#
_entry.id   AF-A0A7W0ZLL3-F1
#
_cell.length_a   1.000
_cell.length_b   1.000
_cell.length_c   1.000
_cell.angle_alpha   90.00
_cell.angle_beta   90.00
_cell.angle_gamma   90.00
#
_symmetry.space_group_name_H-M   'P 1'
#
loop_
_entity.id
_entity.type
_entity.pdbx_description
1 polymer ?
#
loop_
_entity_poly.entity_id
_entity_poly.type
_entity_poly.pdbx_seq_one_letter_code
_entity_poly.pdbx_strand_id
1 'polypeptide(L)' 'MTLDHVMVELSIIIVNWNGGGLLRRCIDSIANAPPSVSYNVIVVDNAST' A
#
# COMPACT_ATOMS: atom_id res chain seq x y z
N MET A 1 24.68 -6.69 17.11
CA MET A 1 24.09 -5.85 16.06
C MET A 1 23.34 -6.80 15.13
N THR A 2 22.11 -7.15 15.50
CA THR A 2 21.23 -7.91 14.60
C THR A 2 20.74 -6.93 13.55
N LEU A 3 20.86 -7.31 12.28
CA LEU A 3 20.21 -6.59 11.19
C LEU A 3 18.74 -7.01 11.25
N ASP A 4 17.93 -6.19 11.87
CA ASP A 4 16.49 -6.41 11.99
C ASP A 4 15.84 -6.14 10.63
N HIS A 5 16.06 -7.02 9.66
CA HIS A 5 15.25 -7.03 8.45
C HIS A 5 13.83 -7.44 8.87
N VAL A 6 12.97 -6.44 9.04
CA VAL A 6 11.52 -6.64 9.10
C VAL A 6 11.12 -7.22 7.74
N MET A 7 11.02 -8.54 7.67
CA MET A 7 10.60 -9.24 6.47
C MET A 7 9.12 -8.92 6.26
N VAL A 8 8.81 -8.08 5.27
CA VAL A 8 7.42 -7.74 4.94
C VAL A 8 6.73 -9.00 4.42
N GLU A 9 5.73 -9.47 5.16
CA GLU A 9 5.01 -10.71 4.86
C GLU A 9 3.99 -10.53 3.73
N LEU A 10 3.45 -9.31 3.57
CA LEU A 10 2.47 -8.97 2.53
C LEU A 10 2.81 -7.65 1.83
N SER A 11 2.86 -7.67 0.49
CA SER A 11 2.94 -6.45 -0.32
C SER A 11 1.62 -6.23 -1.07
N ILE A 12 1.00 -5.07 -0.88
CA ILE A 12 -0.23 -4.67 -1.57
C ILE A 12 0.13 -3.67 -2.68
N ILE A 13 0.01 -4.10 -3.93
CA ILE A 13 0.36 -3.27 -5.10
C ILE A 13 -0.93 -2.71 -5.71
N ILE A 14 -1.05 -1.38 -5.75
CA ILE A 14 -2.19 -0.67 -6.34
C ILE A 14 -1.70 0.07 -7.58
N VAL A 15 -2.12 -0.38 -8.76
CA VAL A 15 -1.92 0.37 -10.00
C VAL A 15 -3.01 1.43 -10.11
N ASN A 16 -2.61 2.69 -10.23
CA ASN A 16 -3.49 3.85 -10.26
C ASN A 16 -3.37 4.61 -11.59
N TRP A 17 -4.49 5.03 -12.17
CA TRP A 17 -4.53 6.07 -13.20
C TRP A 17 -5.71 7.00 -12.92
N ASN A 18 -5.42 8.28 -12.63
CA ASN A 18 -6.43 9.30 -12.33
C ASN A 18 -7.44 8.90 -11.23
N GLY A 19 -7.04 8.03 -10.29
CA GLY A 19 -7.93 7.51 -9.25
C GLY A 19 -8.38 8.55 -8.23
N GLY A 20 -7.60 9.63 -8.03
CA GLY A 20 -7.96 10.76 -7.18
C GLY A 20 -8.58 10.34 -5.83
N GLY A 21 -9.83 10.72 -5.59
CA GLY A 21 -10.56 10.38 -4.37
C GLY A 21 -10.83 8.89 -4.16
N LEU A 22 -10.89 8.07 -5.22
CA LEU A 22 -11.01 6.61 -5.10
C LEU A 22 -9.74 6.00 -4.52
N LEU A 23 -8.57 6.42 -5.03
CA LEU A 23 -7.28 5.97 -4.50
C LEU A 23 -7.15 6.34 -3.01
N ARG A 24 -7.53 7.57 -2.64
CA ARG A 24 -7.56 8.03 -1.24
C ARG A 24 -8.39 7.09 -0.36
N ARG A 25 -9.65 6.83 -0.73
CA ARG A 25 -10.55 5.95 0.03
C ARG A 25 -10.06 4.50 0.10
N CYS A 26 -9.42 4.01 -0.97
CA CYS A 26 -8.83 2.67 -0.97
C CYS A 26 -7.70 2.55 0.05
N ILE A 27 -6.76 3.51 0.06
CA ILE A 27 -5.66 3.55 1.04
C ILE A 27 -6.21 3.72 2.46
N ASP A 28 -7.19 4.62 2.65
CA ASP A 28 -7.81 4.82 3.97
C ASP A 28 -8.52 3.55 4.46
N SER A 29 -9.15 2.77 3.56
CA SER A 29 -9.76 1.49 3.92
C SER A 29 -8.73 0.48 4.42
N ILE A 30 -7.57 0.39 3.78
CA ILE A 30 -6.48 -0.51 4.20
C ILE A 30 -5.90 -0.04 5.54
N ALA A 31 -5.72 1.27 5.73
CA ALA A 31 -5.22 1.83 6.98
C ALA A 31 -6.19 1.63 8.16
N ASN A 32 -7.50 1.70 7.91
CA ASN A 32 -8.53 1.50 8.93
C ASN A 32 -8.79 0.02 9.26
N ALA A 33 -8.43 -0.89 8.35
CA ALA A 33 -8.54 -2.34 8.55
C ALA A 33 -7.25 -3.04 8.10
N PRO A 34 -6.13 -2.83 8.82
CA PRO A 34 -4.83 -3.33 8.40
C PRO A 34 -4.76 -4.87 8.48
N PRO A 35 -3.98 -5.53 7.60
CA PRO A 35 -3.60 -6.92 7.77
C PRO A 35 -2.97 -7.19 9.15
N SER A 36 -3.17 -8.40 9.69
CA SER A 36 -2.59 -8.81 10.97
C SER A 36 -1.08 -9.10 10.92
N VAL A 37 -0.49 -9.04 9.73
CA VAL A 37 0.93 -9.32 9.44
C VAL A 37 1.62 -8.04 9.00
N SER A 38 2.96 -8.04 9.01
CA SER A 38 3.72 -6.92 8.47
C SER A 38 3.40 -6.69 6.99
N TYR A 39 3.08 -5.46 6.61
CA TYR A 39 2.68 -5.16 5.24
C TYR A 39 3.20 -3.80 4.75
N ASN A 40 3.27 -3.65 3.43
CA ASN A 40 3.44 -2.36 2.78
C ASN A 40 2.35 -2.15 1.71
N VAL A 41 2.18 -0.89 1.32
CA VAL A 41 1.32 -0.51 0.19
C VAL A 41 2.19 0.24 -0.81
N ILE A 42 2.23 -0.24 -2.05
CA ILE A 42 2.98 0.37 -3.15
C ILE A 42 1.97 0.85 -4.17
N VAL A 43 1.93 2.16 -4.40
CA VAL A 43 1.10 2.75 -5.45
C VAL A 43 1.95 2.94 -6.70
N VAL A 44 1.55 2.31 -7.79
CA VAL A 44 2.16 2.51 -9.11
C VAL A 44 1.29 3.50 -9.87
N ASP A 45 1.80 4.71 -10.09
CA ASP A 45 1.14 5.65 -10.97
C ASP A 45 1.34 5.26 -12.43
N ASN A 46 0.25 4.94 -13.11
CA ASN A 46 0.20 4.53 -14.50
C ASN A 46 -0.06 5.76 -15.40
N ALA A 47 0.81 6.77 -15.27
CA ALA A 47 0.77 8.02 -16.02
C ALA A 47 -0.54 8.83 -15.82
N SER A 48 -0.85 9.19 -14.57
CA SER A 48 -1.92 10.15 -14.30
C SER A 48 -1.62 11.52 -14.92
N THR A 49 -2.67 12.32 -15.18
CA THR A 49 -2.58 13.65 -15.84
C THR A 49 -2.98 14.78 -14.92
#